data_AF-A0AAX4J8L2-F1
#
_entry.id   AF-A0AAX4J8L2-F1
#
_cell.length_a   1.000
_cell.length_b   1.000
_cell.length_c   1.000
_cell.angle_alpha   90.00
_cell.angle_beta   90.00
_cell.angle_gamma   90.00
#
_symmetry.space_group_name_H-M   'P 1'
#
loop_
_entity.id
_entity.type
_entity.pdbx_description
1 polymer ?
#
loop_
_entity_poly.entity_id
_entity_poly.type
_entity_poly.pdbx_seq_one_letter_code
_entity_poly.pdbx_strand_id
1 'polypeptide(L)'
;MDENINKLVIPSKNAKKQGKILCTHLRKLFLPNTTYKLQDKNISIKKYKTLADELKMSHFIVTGDNYIKIGERPNGPTITFSVEEHSTKIRPFNNQIYSSDPVITFSGKSEHEEFFKKLSHPGKTPMRNLHFAFNGENIEIRHYKIETVEEEDIKVGLTEIGPRLTLKIKKIEDSFFPM
;
A
#
# COMPACT_ATOMS: atom_id res chain seq x y z
N MET A 1 -7.55 -2.66 22.79
CA MET A 1 -7.44 -3.80 21.86
C MET A 1 -6.63 -3.30 20.70
N ASP A 2 -5.41 -3.81 20.52
CA ASP A 2 -4.57 -3.37 19.40
C ASP A 2 -5.28 -3.73 18.11
N GLU A 3 -5.75 -2.70 17.40
CA GLU A 3 -6.27 -2.83 16.06
C GLU A 3 -5.18 -3.49 15.23
N ASN A 4 -5.47 -4.63 14.61
CA ASN A 4 -4.44 -5.31 13.84
C ASN A 4 -4.24 -4.51 12.57
N ILE A 5 -3.05 -3.95 12.36
CA ILE A 5 -2.73 -3.01 11.26
C ILE A 5 -1.87 -3.64 10.15
N ASN A 6 -1.48 -4.91 10.36
CA ASN A 6 -0.56 -5.63 9.49
C ASN A 6 -1.19 -6.01 8.17
N LYS A 7 -0.41 -5.93 7.09
CA LYS A 7 -0.86 -6.20 5.72
C LYS A 7 -0.05 -7.33 5.13
N LEU A 8 -0.75 -8.31 4.58
CA LEU A 8 -0.13 -9.38 3.80
C LEU A 8 -0.14 -8.98 2.33
N VAL A 9 1.04 -8.72 1.77
CA VAL A 9 1.23 -8.34 0.36
C VAL A 9 1.96 -9.47 -0.35
N ILE A 10 1.37 -10.02 -1.40
CA ILE A 10 1.93 -11.14 -2.18
C ILE A 10 1.80 -10.91 -3.69
N PRO A 11 2.69 -11.49 -4.51
CA PRO A 11 2.44 -11.59 -5.93
C PRO A 11 1.42 -12.69 -6.23
N SER A 12 0.66 -12.52 -7.30
CA SER A 12 -0.18 -13.59 -7.84
C SER A 12 0.67 -14.78 -8.30
N LYS A 13 0.06 -15.98 -8.31
CA LYS A 13 0.72 -17.24 -8.69
C LYS A 13 1.49 -17.14 -10.03
N ASN A 14 0.91 -16.41 -10.99
CA ASN A 14 1.42 -16.28 -12.35
C ASN A 14 2.12 -14.94 -12.61
N ALA A 15 2.40 -14.15 -11.57
CA ALA A 15 3.08 -12.86 -11.72
C ALA A 15 4.48 -13.06 -12.32
N LYS A 16 4.77 -12.29 -13.36
CA LYS A 16 6.10 -12.23 -13.98
C LYS A 16 6.97 -11.26 -13.19
N LYS A 17 8.03 -10.77 -13.81
CA LYS A 17 8.98 -9.83 -13.22
C LYS A 17 8.29 -8.57 -12.71
N GLN A 18 7.37 -7.99 -13.49
CA GLN A 18 6.72 -6.73 -13.14
C GLN A 18 5.83 -6.87 -11.90
N GLY A 19 4.97 -7.89 -11.83
CA GLY A 19 4.12 -8.09 -10.65
C GLY A 19 4.91 -8.36 -9.36
N LYS A 20 6.09 -8.99 -9.46
CA LYS A 20 7.01 -9.19 -8.32
C LYS A 20 7.70 -7.90 -7.88
N ILE A 21 8.12 -7.05 -8.82
CA ILE A 21 8.67 -5.73 -8.51
C ILE A 21 7.59 -4.87 -7.83
N LEU A 22 6.39 -4.85 -8.40
CA LEU A 22 5.24 -4.14 -7.82
C LEU A 22 4.93 -4.64 -6.40
N CYS A 23 4.96 -5.95 -6.16
CA CYS A 23 4.80 -6.51 -4.82
C CYS A 23 5.85 -5.96 -3.84
N THR A 24 7.12 -5.95 -4.23
CA THR A 24 8.23 -5.45 -3.40
C THR A 24 8.06 -3.96 -3.10
N HIS A 25 7.58 -3.20 -4.08
CA HIS A 25 7.32 -1.78 -3.94
C HIS A 25 6.16 -1.50 -2.98
N LEU A 26 5.02 -2.19 -3.12
CA LEU A 26 3.89 -2.07 -2.19
C LEU A 26 4.28 -2.49 -0.77
N ARG A 27 5.06 -3.56 -0.60
CA ARG A 27 5.61 -3.95 0.71
C ARG A 27 6.42 -2.83 1.35
N LYS A 28 7.24 -2.14 0.56
CA LYS A 28 8.07 -1.03 1.03
C LYS A 28 7.25 0.23 1.34
N LEU A 29 6.19 0.49 0.57
CA LEU A 29 5.29 1.63 0.77
C LEU A 29 4.63 1.59 2.15
N PHE A 30 4.09 0.43 2.55
CA PHE A 30 3.33 0.29 3.80
C PHE A 30 4.15 -0.20 5.01
N LEU A 31 5.50 -0.19 4.94
CA LEU A 31 6.34 -0.52 6.10
C LEU A 31 5.96 0.35 7.31
N PRO A 32 6.18 -0.10 8.57
CA PRO A 32 6.71 -1.41 8.95
C PRO A 32 5.66 -2.52 8.91
N ASN A 33 4.37 -2.17 8.80
CA ASN A 33 3.22 -3.06 8.99
C ASN A 33 2.92 -3.93 7.76
N THR A 34 3.95 -4.48 7.12
CA THR A 34 3.83 -5.35 5.95
C THR A 34 4.73 -6.56 6.03
N THR A 35 4.38 -7.56 5.24
CA THR A 35 5.21 -8.74 4.99
C THR A 35 6.40 -8.46 4.06
N TYR A 36 7.21 -7.43 4.35
CA TYR A 36 8.36 -7.04 3.54
C TYR A 36 9.45 -8.12 3.43
N LYS A 37 9.64 -8.90 4.50
CA LYS A 37 10.63 -10.00 4.55
C LYS A 37 10.07 -11.36 4.10
N LEU A 38 8.80 -11.41 3.68
CA LEU A 38 8.19 -12.68 3.24
C LEU A 38 8.84 -13.15 1.94
N GLN A 39 9.31 -14.39 1.93
CA GLN A 39 9.78 -15.05 0.72
C GLN A 39 8.58 -15.56 -0.08
N ASP A 40 8.48 -15.11 -1.32
CA ASP A 40 7.37 -15.46 -2.20
C ASP A 40 7.39 -16.94 -2.58
N LYS A 41 6.41 -17.69 -2.06
CA LYS A 41 6.18 -19.07 -2.47
C LYS A 41 5.09 -19.13 -3.53
N ASN A 42 5.29 -20.01 -4.51
CA ASN A 42 4.31 -20.29 -5.57
C ASN A 42 3.15 -21.17 -5.04
N ILE A 43 2.38 -20.64 -4.09
CA ILE A 43 1.24 -21.32 -3.48
C ILE A 43 -0.09 -20.63 -3.84
N SER A 44 -1.20 -21.32 -3.61
CA SER A 44 -2.53 -20.79 -3.93
C SER A 44 -2.92 -19.62 -3.01
N ILE A 45 -3.73 -18.71 -3.53
CA ILE A 45 -4.30 -17.60 -2.78
C ILE A 45 -5.06 -18.10 -1.54
N LYS A 46 -5.76 -19.25 -1.64
CA LYS A 46 -6.48 -19.87 -0.51
C LYS A 46 -5.58 -20.10 0.71
N LYS A 47 -4.35 -20.60 0.51
CA LYS A 47 -3.40 -20.82 1.63
C LYS A 47 -2.95 -19.50 2.26
N TYR A 48 -2.72 -18.46 1.45
CA TYR A 48 -2.39 -17.14 1.97
C TYR A 48 -3.57 -16.48 2.69
N LYS A 49 -4.82 -16.74 2.27
CA LYS A 49 -6.02 -16.30 3.01
C LYS A 49 -6.02 -16.92 4.42
N THR A 50 -5.82 -18.24 4.53
CA THR A 50 -5.71 -18.94 5.82
C THR A 50 -4.60 -18.36 6.69
N LEU A 51 -3.41 -18.11 6.12
CA LEU A 51 -2.31 -17.48 6.87
C LEU A 51 -2.68 -16.06 7.35
N ALA A 52 -3.36 -15.28 6.51
CA ALA A 52 -3.84 -13.96 6.91
C ALA A 52 -4.92 -14.04 8.01
N ASP A 53 -5.72 -15.11 8.07
CA ASP A 53 -6.68 -15.38 9.14
C ASP A 53 -5.94 -15.67 10.45
N GLU A 54 -5.00 -16.62 10.43
CA GLU A 54 -4.22 -17.05 11.59
C GLU A 54 -3.42 -15.88 12.18
N LEU A 55 -2.83 -15.05 11.33
CA LEU A 55 -2.04 -13.89 11.74
C LEU A 55 -2.89 -12.63 11.97
N LYS A 56 -4.23 -12.73 11.82
CA LYS A 56 -5.19 -11.65 12.03
C LYS A 56 -4.84 -10.38 11.23
N MET A 57 -4.41 -10.54 9.97
CA MET A 57 -4.04 -9.41 9.10
C MET A 57 -5.24 -8.50 8.82
N SER A 58 -4.97 -7.19 8.72
CA SER A 58 -5.96 -6.13 8.41
C SER A 58 -6.37 -6.11 6.94
N HIS A 59 -5.40 -6.31 6.06
CA HIS A 59 -5.57 -6.22 4.62
C HIS A 59 -4.80 -7.34 3.95
N PHE A 60 -5.33 -7.78 2.82
CA PHE A 60 -4.70 -8.73 1.94
C PHE A 60 -4.55 -8.11 0.56
N ILE A 61 -3.32 -8.05 0.07
CA ILE A 61 -2.96 -7.37 -1.17
C ILE A 61 -2.31 -8.36 -2.12
N VAL A 62 -2.86 -8.48 -3.33
CA VAL A 62 -2.34 -9.35 -4.39
C VAL A 62 -1.93 -8.50 -5.59
N THR A 63 -0.68 -8.63 -6.04
CA THR A 63 -0.20 -7.95 -7.24
C THR A 63 -0.12 -8.90 -8.45
N GLY A 64 -0.69 -8.46 -9.55
CA GLY A 64 -0.42 -9.02 -10.88
C GLY A 64 0.61 -8.18 -11.62
N ASP A 65 0.83 -8.49 -12.90
CA ASP A 65 1.72 -7.68 -13.74
C ASP A 65 1.14 -6.28 -14.00
N ASN A 66 -0.18 -6.17 -14.17
CA ASN A 66 -0.88 -4.91 -14.49
C ASN A 66 -2.09 -4.64 -13.58
N TYR A 67 -2.15 -5.27 -12.41
CA TYR A 67 -3.27 -5.08 -11.48
C TYR A 67 -2.84 -5.19 -10.02
N ILE A 68 -3.62 -4.57 -9.14
CA ILE A 68 -3.54 -4.73 -7.69
C ILE A 68 -4.93 -5.09 -7.18
N LYS A 69 -5.04 -6.10 -6.32
CA LYS A 69 -6.26 -6.36 -5.55
C LYS A 69 -5.99 -6.07 -4.09
N ILE A 70 -6.83 -5.27 -3.46
CA ILE A 70 -6.76 -4.96 -2.03
C ILE A 70 -8.08 -5.39 -1.41
N GLY A 71 -8.03 -6.33 -0.48
CA GLY A 71 -9.18 -6.76 0.30
C GLY A 71 -9.03 -6.34 1.75
N GLU A 72 -10.03 -5.63 2.27
CA GLU A 72 -10.15 -5.33 3.69
C GLU A 72 -10.69 -6.58 4.43
N ARG A 73 -10.04 -6.96 5.53
CA ARG A 73 -10.39 -8.15 6.31
C ARG A 73 -11.21 -7.78 7.56
N PRO A 74 -12.01 -8.72 8.10
CA PRO A 74 -12.24 -10.09 7.60
C PRO A 74 -13.29 -10.17 6.48
N ASN A 75 -14.24 -9.23 6.44
CA ASN A 75 -15.40 -9.26 5.54
C ASN A 75 -15.51 -8.02 4.66
N GLY A 76 -14.49 -7.16 4.66
CA GLY A 76 -14.53 -5.89 3.95
C GLY A 76 -14.45 -6.07 2.44
N PRO A 77 -14.61 -4.96 1.70
CA PRO A 77 -14.65 -5.02 0.25
C PRO A 77 -13.29 -5.42 -0.32
N THR A 78 -13.34 -6.00 -1.52
CA THR A 78 -12.18 -6.19 -2.38
C THR A 78 -12.25 -5.24 -3.54
N ILE A 79 -11.26 -4.35 -3.64
CA ILE A 79 -11.12 -3.44 -4.76
C ILE A 79 -9.99 -3.95 -5.66
N THR A 80 -10.33 -4.16 -6.94
CA THR A 80 -9.37 -4.47 -8.00
C THR A 80 -9.06 -3.19 -8.77
N PHE A 81 -7.78 -2.89 -8.87
CA PHE A 81 -7.24 -1.76 -9.62
C PHE A 81 -6.45 -2.26 -10.84
N SER A 82 -6.56 -1.60 -11.98
CA SER A 82 -5.54 -1.70 -13.03
C SER A 82 -4.38 -0.75 -12.72
N VAL A 83 -3.18 -1.17 -13.11
CA VAL A 83 -1.97 -0.35 -13.01
C VAL A 83 -1.71 0.24 -14.38
N GLU A 84 -1.95 1.54 -14.52
CA GLU A 84 -1.73 2.28 -15.77
C GLU A 84 -0.27 2.70 -15.88
N GLU A 85 0.32 3.16 -14.77
CA GLU A 85 1.73 3.53 -14.71
C GLU A 85 2.39 3.01 -13.44
N HIS A 86 3.61 2.50 -13.59
CA HIS A 86 4.46 2.07 -12.48
C HIS A 86 5.91 2.45 -12.75
N SER A 87 6.39 3.51 -12.10
CA SER A 87 7.80 3.87 -12.19
C SER A 87 8.63 2.95 -11.29
N THR A 88 9.67 2.33 -11.85
CA THR A 88 10.55 1.43 -11.09
C THR A 88 11.70 2.18 -10.40
N LYS A 89 11.85 3.48 -10.69
CA LYS A 89 12.89 4.33 -10.11
C LYS A 89 12.59 4.56 -8.63
N ILE A 90 13.40 3.96 -7.77
CA ILE A 90 13.39 4.20 -6.33
C ILE A 90 14.73 4.79 -5.94
N ARG A 91 14.71 5.86 -5.16
CA ARG A 91 15.92 6.38 -4.52
C ARG A 91 16.21 5.57 -3.26
N PRO A 92 17.45 5.12 -3.03
CA PRO A 92 17.82 4.47 -1.78
C PRO A 92 17.76 5.50 -0.64
N PHE A 93 17.13 5.12 0.47
CA PHE A 93 17.06 5.92 1.69
C PHE A 93 17.36 5.02 2.89
N ASN A 94 17.81 5.64 3.99
CA ASN A 94 18.06 4.96 5.25
C ASN A 94 16.79 4.24 5.73
N ASN A 95 16.92 3.00 6.20
CA ASN A 95 15.83 2.18 6.71
C ASN A 95 15.08 2.81 7.90
N GLN A 96 15.69 3.76 8.63
CA GLN A 96 15.04 4.41 9.78
C GLN A 96 13.71 5.09 9.41
N ILE A 97 13.57 5.67 8.21
CA ILE A 97 12.31 6.32 7.79
C ILE A 97 11.15 5.32 7.61
N TYR A 98 11.46 4.03 7.47
CA TYR A 98 10.49 2.94 7.32
C TYR A 98 10.13 2.28 8.65
N SER A 99 10.59 2.82 9.78
CA SER A 99 10.23 2.37 11.13
C SER A 99 8.83 2.83 11.57
N SER A 100 8.23 3.80 10.87
CA SER A 100 6.88 4.30 11.10
C SER A 100 5.99 4.12 9.86
N ASP A 101 4.70 3.90 10.11
CA ASP A 101 3.66 3.85 9.06
C ASP A 101 3.53 5.27 8.43
N PRO A 102 3.33 5.39 7.11
CA PRO A 102 3.27 6.68 6.46
C PRO A 102 1.93 7.36 6.73
N VAL A 103 1.89 8.68 6.94
CA VAL A 103 0.60 9.39 6.95
C VAL A 103 -0.01 9.36 5.56
N ILE A 104 -1.29 9.00 5.46
CA ILE A 104 -2.02 9.03 4.19
C ILE A 104 -2.68 10.39 4.03
N THR A 105 -2.50 11.01 2.86
CA THR A 105 -3.14 12.29 2.51
C THR A 105 -3.79 12.19 1.14
N PHE A 106 -4.77 13.07 0.90
CA PHE A 106 -5.58 13.05 -0.32
C PHE A 106 -5.58 14.40 -1.01
N SER A 107 -5.72 14.39 -2.33
CA SER A 107 -6.13 15.54 -3.14
C SER A 107 -7.20 15.10 -4.14
N GLY A 108 -8.12 16.00 -4.47
CA GLY A 108 -9.36 15.63 -5.16
C GLY A 108 -10.41 15.04 -4.21
N LYS A 109 -11.54 14.58 -4.75
CA LYS A 109 -12.62 13.94 -3.99
C LYS A 109 -12.78 12.50 -4.44
N SER A 110 -12.93 11.58 -3.48
CA SER A 110 -13.30 10.20 -3.75
C SER A 110 -14.15 9.63 -2.63
N GLU A 111 -15.17 8.85 -2.98
CA GLU A 111 -15.96 8.11 -1.99
C GLU A 111 -15.17 6.97 -1.32
N HIS A 112 -14.00 6.64 -1.86
CA HIS A 112 -13.14 5.56 -1.37
C HIS A 112 -11.99 6.04 -0.47
N GLU A 113 -11.95 7.32 -0.09
CA GLU A 113 -10.91 7.84 0.81
C GLU A 113 -10.79 7.04 2.09
N GLU A 114 -11.92 6.65 2.69
CA GLU A 114 -11.94 5.89 3.94
C GLU A 114 -11.31 4.50 3.79
N PHE A 115 -11.51 3.85 2.66
CA PHE A 115 -10.85 2.57 2.35
C PHE A 115 -9.32 2.74 2.34
N PHE A 116 -8.81 3.80 1.72
CA PHE A 116 -7.38 4.05 1.67
C PHE A 116 -6.82 4.47 3.03
N LYS A 117 -7.55 5.24 3.85
CA LYS A 117 -7.11 5.64 5.20
C LYS A 117 -6.77 4.44 6.08
N LYS A 118 -7.59 3.37 6.02
CA LYS A 118 -7.36 2.13 6.77
C LYS A 118 -6.05 1.41 6.39
N LEU A 119 -5.42 1.77 5.29
CA LEU A 119 -4.11 1.26 4.91
C LEU A 119 -2.97 1.88 5.72
N SER A 120 -3.19 2.83 6.63
CA SER A 120 -2.12 3.32 7.49
C SER A 120 -2.62 3.79 8.84
N HIS A 121 -1.81 3.52 9.85
CA HIS A 121 -2.04 3.96 11.23
C HIS A 121 -0.79 4.71 11.69
N PRO A 122 -0.57 5.95 11.19
CA PRO A 122 0.63 6.72 11.51
C PRO A 122 0.68 7.05 13.01
N GLY A 123 1.88 7.00 13.57
CA GLY A 123 2.14 7.52 14.92
C GLY A 123 2.09 9.05 14.98
N LYS A 124 2.37 9.62 16.15
CA LYS A 124 2.32 11.08 16.37
C LYS A 124 3.26 11.88 15.48
N THR A 125 4.41 11.30 15.11
CA THR A 125 5.46 11.95 14.32
C THR A 125 5.77 11.11 13.08
N PRO A 126 4.92 11.13 12.05
CA PRO A 126 5.13 10.35 10.84
C PRO A 126 6.36 10.86 10.08
N MET A 127 7.24 9.95 9.64
CA MET A 127 8.43 10.32 8.86
C MET A 127 8.19 10.26 7.35
N ARG A 128 7.04 9.73 6.93
CA ARG A 128 6.69 9.48 5.53
C ARG A 128 5.25 9.85 5.27
N ASN A 129 4.99 10.25 4.03
CA ASN A 129 3.66 10.51 3.52
C ASN A 129 3.39 9.64 2.29
N LEU A 130 2.21 9.02 2.25
CA LEU A 130 1.66 8.35 1.08
C LEU A 130 0.49 9.19 0.57
N HIS A 131 0.71 9.94 -0.51
CA HIS A 131 -0.28 10.82 -1.08
C HIS A 131 -1.07 10.12 -2.18
N PHE A 132 -2.39 10.26 -2.15
CA PHE A 132 -3.32 9.80 -3.17
C PHE A 132 -3.99 11.01 -3.82
N ALA A 133 -3.77 11.22 -5.11
CA ALA A 133 -4.46 12.25 -5.88
C ALA A 133 -5.53 11.61 -6.78
N PHE A 134 -6.78 12.05 -6.62
CA PHE A 134 -7.93 11.60 -7.40
C PHE A 134 -8.21 12.56 -8.56
N ASN A 135 -7.81 12.15 -9.76
CA ASN A 135 -7.91 12.93 -10.99
C ASN A 135 -8.83 12.22 -12.00
N GLY A 136 -10.13 12.46 -11.87
CA GLY A 136 -11.14 11.74 -12.65
C GLY A 136 -11.14 10.24 -12.30
N GLU A 137 -10.87 9.38 -13.28
CA GLU A 137 -10.76 7.93 -13.06
C GLU A 137 -9.41 7.49 -12.50
N ASN A 138 -8.40 8.36 -12.56
CA ASN A 138 -7.03 8.04 -12.17
C ASN A 138 -6.81 8.32 -10.68
N ILE A 139 -6.13 7.36 -10.04
CA ILE A 139 -5.64 7.47 -8.67
C ILE A 139 -4.11 7.48 -8.75
N GLU A 140 -3.51 8.65 -8.57
CA GLU A 140 -2.06 8.80 -8.56
C GLU A 140 -1.52 8.65 -7.14
N ILE A 141 -0.57 7.74 -6.96
CA ILE A 141 0.06 7.49 -5.66
C ILE A 141 1.49 7.99 -5.70
N ARG A 142 1.86 8.80 -4.71
CA ARG A 142 3.21 9.32 -4.49
C ARG A 142 3.63 9.06 -3.06
N HIS A 143 4.92 8.82 -2.87
CA HIS A 143 5.48 8.46 -1.57
C HIS A 143 6.67 9.35 -1.24
N TYR A 144 6.54 10.08 -0.15
CA TYR A 144 7.46 11.12 0.28
C TYR A 144 8.06 10.80 1.65
N LYS A 145 9.31 11.20 1.84
CA LYS A 145 9.91 11.44 3.15
C LYS A 145 9.48 12.82 3.61
N ILE A 146 9.08 12.93 4.86
CA ILE A 146 8.80 14.21 5.52
C ILE A 146 10.11 14.68 6.15
N GLU A 147 10.49 15.92 5.85
CA GLU A 147 11.66 16.58 6.40
C GLU A 147 11.18 17.77 7.20
N THR A 148 11.37 17.74 8.51
CA THR A 148 11.00 18.83 9.40
C THR A 148 12.27 19.52 9.84
N VAL A 149 12.34 20.83 9.61
CA VAL A 149 13.41 21.69 10.11
C VAL A 149 12.74 22.64 11.09
N GLU A 150 13.08 22.50 12.37
CA GLU A 150 12.64 23.39 13.44
C GLU A 150 13.71 24.46 13.65
N GLU A 151 13.51 25.63 13.03
CA GLU A 151 14.25 26.86 13.33
C GLU A 151 13.32 27.80 14.14
N GLU A 152 13.34 29.12 13.89
CA GLU A 152 12.34 30.05 14.45
C GLU A 152 10.91 29.73 13.95
N ASP A 153 10.78 29.11 12.76
CA ASP A 153 9.54 28.59 12.17
C ASP A 153 9.68 27.09 11.83
N ILE A 154 8.56 26.34 11.86
CA ILE A 154 8.53 24.93 11.40
C ILE A 154 8.46 24.89 9.88
N LYS A 155 9.53 24.46 9.21
CA LYS A 155 9.54 24.19 7.77
C LYS A 155 9.35 22.70 7.51
N VAL A 156 8.36 22.36 6.69
CA VAL A 156 8.09 20.97 6.26
C VAL A 156 8.42 20.82 4.78
N GLY A 157 9.45 20.01 4.49
CA GLY A 157 9.83 19.58 3.14
C GLY A 157 9.32 18.18 2.83
N LEU A 158 9.08 17.91 1.54
CA LEU A 158 8.73 16.60 1.03
C LEU A 158 9.73 16.17 -0.04
N THR A 159 10.37 15.03 0.18
CA THR A 159 11.30 14.43 -0.78
C THR A 159 10.71 13.13 -1.31
N GLU A 160 10.56 12.97 -2.62
CA GLU A 160 9.98 11.76 -3.22
C GLU A 160 10.94 10.56 -3.10
N ILE A 161 10.46 9.46 -2.50
CA ILE A 161 11.29 8.30 -2.13
C ILE A 161 10.79 6.97 -2.70
N GLY A 162 9.52 6.88 -3.09
CA GLY A 162 8.92 5.65 -3.62
C GLY A 162 8.63 5.71 -5.11
N PRO A 163 8.10 4.61 -5.67
CA PRO A 163 7.63 4.60 -7.04
C PRO A 163 6.42 5.53 -7.22
N ARG A 164 6.26 6.02 -8.45
CA ARG A 164 5.03 6.66 -8.91
C ARG A 164 4.11 5.57 -9.42
N LEU A 165 2.88 5.54 -8.92
CA LEU A 165 1.84 4.64 -9.41
C LEU A 165 0.67 5.49 -9.91
N THR A 166 0.05 5.02 -10.99
CA THR A 166 -1.24 5.53 -11.47
C THR A 166 -2.16 4.33 -11.64
N LEU A 167 -3.29 4.36 -10.93
CA LEU A 167 -4.24 3.27 -10.87
C LEU A 167 -5.61 3.70 -11.39
N LYS A 168 -6.41 2.74 -11.86
CA LYS A 168 -7.86 2.92 -12.06
C LYS A 168 -8.63 1.82 -11.35
N ILE A 169 -9.76 2.15 -10.75
CA ILE A 169 -10.66 1.13 -10.20
C ILE A 169 -11.26 0.34 -11.36
N LYS A 170 -11.13 -0.99 -11.31
CA LYS A 170 -11.71 -1.92 -12.29
C LYS A 170 -12.92 -2.65 -11.76
N LYS A 171 -12.89 -3.01 -10.48
CA LYS A 171 -13.97 -3.78 -9.85
C LYS A 171 -13.99 -3.49 -8.35
N ILE A 172 -15.19 -3.35 -7.80
CA ILE A 172 -15.44 -3.33 -6.36
C ILE A 172 -16.34 -4.52 -6.07
N GLU A 173 -15.99 -5.28 -5.04
CA GLU A 173 -16.74 -6.43 -4.57
C GLU A 173 -16.96 -6.26 -3.07
N ASP A 174 -18.20 -6.35 -2.59
CA ASP A 174 -18.54 -6.10 -1.17
C ASP A 174 -18.03 -7.18 -0.20
N SER A 175 -17.36 -8.20 -0.72
CA SER A 175 -16.85 -9.33 0.05
C SER A 175 -15.33 -9.48 -0.05
N PHE A 176 -14.76 -10.14 0.95
CA PHE A 176 -13.32 -10.37 1.03
C PHE A 176 -12.86 -11.52 0.12
N PHE A 177 -12.22 -11.17 -0.99
CA PHE A 177 -11.71 -12.07 -2.03
C PHE A 177 -12.74 -13.18 -2.37
N PRO A 178 -13.89 -12.81 -2.96
CA PRO A 178 -14.87 -13.80 -3.42
C PRO A 178 -14.22 -14.78 -4.39
N MET A 179 -14.67 -16.03 -4.34
CA MET A 179 -14.15 -17.11 -5.19
C MET A 179 -14.56 -16.93 -6.66
#